data_AF-A0A183GVJ4-F1
#
_entry.id   AF-A0A183GVJ4-F1
#
_cell.length_a   1.000
_cell.length_b   1.000
_cell.length_c   1.000
_cell.angle_alpha   90.00
_cell.angle_beta   90.00
_cell.angle_gamma   90.00
#
_symmetry.space_group_name_H-M   'P 1'
#
loop_
_entity.id
_entity.type
_entity.pdbx_description
1 polymer ?
#
loop_
_entity_poly.entity_id
_entity_poly.type
_entity_poly.pdbx_seq_one_letter_code
_entity_poly.pdbx_strand_id
1 'polypeptide(L)'
;MFRTFVTRMAAGAVGVQMCAAGVAVSDKQLSKKPDWYQKDVLALEESIKRLGRHGFNTSPLAVNEAHETLKKYAHISNVEVHWRIARALAEKSFFSKCPQEKLRLLHEVRNKYYQLMDLNNDGDACMTTE
;
A
#
# COMPACT_ATOMS: atom_id res chain seq x y z
N MET A 1 -1.98 -10.78 8.36
CA MET A 1 -1.50 -9.49 8.92
C MET A 1 -2.19 -8.24 8.33
N PHE A 2 -2.91 -8.32 7.20
CA PHE A 2 -3.64 -7.16 6.63
C PHE A 2 -4.93 -6.77 7.39
N ARG A 3 -5.50 -7.69 8.20
CA ARG A 3 -6.76 -7.47 8.94
C ARG A 3 -6.63 -6.44 10.08
N THR A 4 -5.42 -6.15 10.56
CA THR A 4 -5.17 -5.24 11.68
C THR A 4 -4.99 -3.79 11.23
N PHE A 5 -4.58 -3.56 9.97
CA PHE A 5 -4.18 -2.24 9.51
C PHE A 5 -5.38 -1.34 9.16
N VAL A 6 -6.42 -1.88 8.53
CA VAL A 6 -7.63 -1.10 8.20
C VAL A 6 -8.38 -0.66 9.48
N THR A 7 -8.22 -1.40 10.58
CA THR A 7 -8.86 -1.10 11.88
C THR A 7 -8.23 0.10 12.59
N ARG A 8 -6.93 0.37 12.39
CA ARG A 8 -6.22 1.45 13.10
C ARG A 8 -6.37 2.84 12.48
N MET A 9 -6.78 2.93 11.21
CA MET A 9 -7.07 4.22 10.55
C MET A 9 -8.41 4.84 10.99
N ALA A 10 -9.25 4.10 11.73
CA ALA A 10 -10.52 4.59 12.29
C ALA A 10 -10.45 4.91 13.79
N ALA A 11 -9.26 4.91 14.40
CA ALA A 11 -9.08 5.12 15.84
C ALA A 11 -8.86 6.60 16.25
N GLY A 12 -9.31 7.55 15.41
CA GLY A 12 -9.32 8.98 15.74
C GLY A 12 -10.71 9.53 16.12
N ALA A 13 -11.76 8.72 16.04
CA ALA A 13 -13.11 9.15 16.39
C ALA A 13 -13.88 8.03 17.10
N VAL A 14 -13.93 8.14 18.44
CA VAL A 14 -14.90 7.54 19.37
C VAL A 14 -15.06 6.00 19.34
N GLY A 15 -14.78 5.38 20.49
CA GLY A 15 -14.73 3.93 20.68
C GLY A 15 -15.96 3.16 20.20
N VAL A 16 -15.72 2.25 19.25
CA VAL A 16 -16.59 1.10 19.00
C VAL A 16 -15.68 -0.12 18.88
N GLN A 17 -15.77 -1.00 19.87
CA GLN A 17 -15.13 -2.30 19.92
C GLN A 17 -15.69 -3.17 18.77
N MET A 18 -15.06 -3.12 17.60
CA MET A 18 -15.43 -3.99 16.47
C MET A 18 -14.61 -5.27 16.48
N CYS A 19 -15.26 -6.34 16.92
CA CYS A 19 -14.80 -7.72 16.83
C CYS A 19 -14.41 -8.09 15.39
N ALA A 20 -13.36 -8.89 15.27
CA ALA A 20 -12.74 -9.36 14.04
C ALA A 20 -13.66 -10.28 13.19
N ALA A 21 -14.58 -9.70 12.42
CA ALA A 21 -15.24 -10.40 11.31
C ALA A 21 -14.49 -10.09 10.01
N GLY A 22 -13.90 -11.11 9.39
CA GLY A 22 -13.32 -11.01 8.05
C GLY A 22 -14.45 -11.01 7.05
N VAL A 23 -14.90 -9.82 6.66
CA VAL A 23 -15.98 -9.71 5.67
C VAL A 23 -15.31 -9.57 4.31
N ALA A 24 -15.43 -10.59 3.46
CA ALA A 24 -15.48 -10.35 2.03
C ALA A 24 -16.70 -9.45 1.81
N VAL A 25 -16.46 -8.14 1.72
CA VAL A 25 -17.52 -7.13 1.57
C VAL A 25 -18.17 -7.39 0.23
N SER A 26 -19.36 -7.99 0.23
CA SER A 26 -20.16 -8.09 -1.00
C SER A 26 -20.60 -6.69 -1.42
N ASP A 27 -20.79 -6.46 -2.73
CA ASP A 27 -21.06 -5.13 -3.30
C ASP A 27 -22.20 -4.36 -2.59
N LYS A 28 -23.18 -5.07 -2.01
CA LYS A 28 -24.30 -4.50 -1.23
C LYS A 28 -23.89 -3.87 0.11
N GLN A 29 -22.77 -4.26 0.68
CA GLN A 29 -22.20 -3.68 1.90
C GLN A 29 -21.21 -2.56 1.55
N LEU A 30 -20.67 -2.58 0.33
CA LEU A 30 -19.79 -1.56 -0.21
C LEU A 30 -20.57 -0.27 -0.50
N SER A 31 -21.78 -0.39 -1.06
CA SER A 31 -22.68 0.74 -1.34
C SER A 31 -23.17 1.50 -0.10
N LYS A 32 -22.98 0.94 1.10
CA LYS A 32 -23.31 1.59 2.39
C LYS A 32 -22.15 2.41 2.95
N LYS A 33 -20.96 2.31 2.35
CA LYS A 33 -19.79 3.08 2.76
C LYS A 33 -19.82 4.46 2.09
N PRO A 34 -19.27 5.49 2.74
CA PRO A 34 -19.11 6.81 2.13
C PRO A 34 -18.32 6.74 0.82
N ASP A 35 -18.60 7.64 -0.11
CA ASP A 35 -17.98 7.66 -1.45
C ASP A 35 -16.45 7.68 -1.42
N TRP A 36 -15.85 8.38 -0.45
CA TRP A 36 -14.40 8.41 -0.28
C TRP A 36 -13.85 7.01 0.01
N TYR A 37 -14.55 6.18 0.78
CA TYR A 37 -14.10 4.83 1.10
C TYR A 37 -14.13 3.92 -0.13
N GLN A 38 -15.20 4.02 -0.92
CA GLN A 38 -15.35 3.22 -2.15
C GLN A 38 -14.34 3.63 -3.22
N LYS A 39 -13.94 4.90 -3.28
CA LYS A 39 -12.98 5.39 -4.27
C LYS A 39 -11.54 5.17 -3.84
N ASP A 40 -11.21 5.51 -2.60
CA ASP A 40 -9.84 5.63 -2.15
C ASP A 40 -9.33 4.33 -1.51
N VAL A 41 -10.10 3.76 -0.57
CA VAL A 41 -9.70 2.54 0.15
C VAL A 41 -9.78 1.32 -0.76
N LEU A 42 -10.82 1.21 -1.59
CA LEU A 42 -10.94 0.08 -2.53
C LEU A 42 -9.83 0.11 -3.59
N ALA A 43 -9.53 1.28 -4.16
CA ALA A 43 -8.46 1.41 -5.15
C ALA A 43 -7.10 1.05 -4.55
N LEU A 44 -6.86 1.44 -3.29
CA LEU A 44 -5.66 1.05 -2.55
C LEU A 44 -5.60 -0.48 -2.34
N GLU A 45 -6.70 -1.09 -1.88
CA GLU A 45 -6.76 -2.54 -1.69
C GLU A 45 -6.54 -3.31 -3.00
N GLU A 46 -7.16 -2.86 -4.10
CA GLU A 46 -7.00 -3.50 -5.40
C GLU A 46 -5.56 -3.38 -5.90
N SER A 47 -4.94 -2.22 -5.74
CA SER A 47 -3.53 -1.99 -6.11
C SER A 47 -2.59 -2.93 -5.34
N ILE A 48 -2.83 -3.11 -4.04
CA ILE A 48 -2.05 -4.02 -3.20
C ILE A 48 -2.30 -5.48 -3.60
N LYS A 49 -3.55 -5.87 -3.84
CA LYS A 49 -3.92 -7.23 -4.29
C LYS A 49 -3.30 -7.55 -5.65
N ARG A 50 -3.35 -6.61 -6.61
CA ARG A 50 -2.73 -6.78 -7.94
C ARG A 50 -1.22 -6.99 -7.83
N LEU A 51 -0.54 -6.20 -6.99
CA LEU A 51 0.90 -6.37 -6.73
C LEU A 51 1.23 -7.56 -5.81
N GLY A 52 0.24 -8.19 -5.19
CA GLY A 52 0.43 -9.30 -4.25
C GLY A 52 0.07 -10.68 -4.79
N ARG A 53 -0.84 -10.78 -5.78
CA ARG A 53 -1.31 -12.06 -6.33
C ARG A 53 -0.31 -12.76 -7.23
N HIS A 54 0.60 -12.03 -7.87
CA HIS A 54 1.57 -12.58 -8.81
C HIS A 54 3.00 -12.26 -8.38
N GLY A 55 3.95 -13.17 -8.67
CA GLY A 55 5.38 -12.95 -8.38
C GLY A 55 5.95 -11.72 -9.10
N PHE A 56 5.45 -11.44 -10.30
CA PHE A 56 5.71 -10.22 -11.07
C PHE A 56 4.44 -9.90 -11.88
N ASN A 57 4.07 -8.62 -11.99
CA ASN A 57 2.89 -8.27 -12.78
C ASN A 57 3.20 -8.36 -14.28
N THR A 58 2.24 -8.84 -15.08
CA THR A 58 2.42 -9.06 -16.52
C THR A 58 2.03 -7.84 -17.36
N SER A 59 1.31 -6.87 -16.77
CA SER A 59 0.82 -5.68 -17.49
C SER A 59 1.52 -4.40 -16.99
N PRO A 60 2.24 -3.67 -17.86
CA PRO A 60 2.86 -2.40 -17.49
C PRO A 60 1.82 -1.33 -17.12
N LEU A 61 0.63 -1.38 -17.73
CA LEU A 61 -0.48 -0.47 -17.41
C LEU A 61 -0.96 -0.69 -15.96
N ALA A 62 -1.16 -1.95 -15.57
CA ALA A 62 -1.61 -2.29 -14.23
C ALA A 62 -0.60 -1.87 -13.15
N VAL A 63 0.70 -1.97 -13.43
CA VAL A 63 1.75 -1.49 -12.52
C VAL A 63 1.73 0.04 -12.41
N ASN A 64 1.53 0.75 -13.52
CA ASN A 64 1.41 2.21 -13.50
C ASN A 64 0.19 2.69 -12.72
N GLU A 65 -0.99 2.11 -12.95
CA GLU A 65 -2.22 2.44 -12.20
C GLU A 65 -2.05 2.20 -10.69
N ALA A 66 -1.45 1.07 -10.32
CA ALA A 66 -1.16 0.74 -8.93
C ALA A 66 -0.17 1.74 -8.32
N HIS A 67 0.89 2.10 -9.06
CA HIS A 67 1.87 3.09 -8.61
C HIS A 67 1.23 4.46 -8.35
N GLU A 68 0.45 4.99 -9.29
CA GLU A 68 -0.21 6.28 -9.12
C GLU A 68 -1.21 6.28 -7.97
N THR A 69 -1.92 5.16 -7.77
CA THR A 69 -2.84 5.01 -6.64
C THR A 69 -2.07 4.99 -5.31
N LEU A 70 -1.03 4.17 -5.20
CA LEU A 70 -0.22 4.06 -3.98
C LEU A 70 0.51 5.37 -3.64
N LYS A 71 0.95 6.12 -4.65
CA LYS A 71 1.64 7.41 -4.48
C LYS A 71 0.78 8.44 -3.73
N LYS A 72 -0.55 8.41 -3.89
CA LYS A 72 -1.47 9.27 -3.13
C LYS A 72 -1.37 9.05 -1.62
N TYR A 73 -1.03 7.82 -1.22
CA TYR A 73 -0.91 7.40 0.18
C TYR A 73 0.54 7.34 0.66
N ALA A 74 1.50 7.84 -0.11
CA ALA A 74 2.92 7.82 0.26
C ALA A 74 3.23 8.63 1.53
N HIS A 75 2.33 9.52 1.94
CA HIS A 75 2.44 10.29 3.19
C HIS A 75 2.11 9.44 4.44
N ILE A 76 1.47 8.28 4.27
CA ILE A 76 1.13 7.39 5.38
C ILE A 76 2.37 6.61 5.78
N SER A 77 2.81 6.76 7.03
CA SER A 77 3.92 6.01 7.65
C SER A 77 3.59 4.53 7.86
N ASN A 78 3.26 3.83 6.78
CA ASN A 78 2.99 2.40 6.76
C ASN A 78 4.00 1.69 5.86
N VAL A 79 4.66 0.69 6.44
CA VAL A 79 5.70 -0.12 5.81
C VAL A 79 5.16 -0.88 4.59
N GLU A 80 3.95 -1.46 4.67
CA GLU A 80 3.35 -2.19 3.54
C GLU A 80 3.08 -1.27 2.34
N VAL A 81 2.51 -0.08 2.54
CA VAL A 81 2.27 0.89 1.46
C VAL A 81 3.60 1.26 0.79
N HIS A 82 4.62 1.57 1.58
CA HIS A 82 5.95 1.91 1.09
C HIS A 82 6.64 0.75 0.35
N TRP A 83 6.47 -0.48 0.84
CA TRP A 83 6.97 -1.70 0.20
C TRP A 83 6.32 -1.91 -1.17
N ARG A 84 5.01 -1.68 -1.27
CA ARG A 84 4.26 -1.81 -2.52
C ARG A 84 4.63 -0.71 -3.52
N ILE A 85 4.91 0.51 -3.06
CA ILE A 85 5.46 1.59 -3.92
C ILE A 85 6.83 1.19 -4.47
N ALA A 86 7.74 0.73 -3.61
CA ALA A 86 9.08 0.30 -4.02
C ALA A 86 9.00 -0.84 -5.05
N ARG A 87 8.11 -1.82 -4.81
CA ARG A 87 7.86 -2.90 -5.77
C ARG A 87 7.32 -2.39 -7.11
N ALA A 88 6.33 -1.50 -7.11
CA ALA A 88 5.78 -0.94 -8.34
C ALA A 88 6.84 -0.17 -9.16
N LEU A 89 7.74 0.56 -8.50
CA LEU A 89 8.87 1.24 -9.14
C LEU A 89 9.88 0.23 -9.76
N ALA A 90 10.20 -0.85 -9.04
CA ALA A 90 11.05 -1.91 -9.55
C ALA A 90 10.43 -2.60 -10.77
N GLU A 91 9.14 -2.92 -10.71
CA GLU A 91 8.42 -3.51 -11.84
C GLU A 91 8.34 -2.54 -13.04
N LYS A 92 8.12 -1.24 -12.82
CA LYS A 92 8.19 -0.21 -13.89
C LYS A 92 9.57 -0.16 -14.55
N SER A 93 10.64 -0.29 -13.76
CA SER A 93 12.01 -0.29 -14.28
C SER A 93 12.29 -1.46 -15.22
N PHE A 94 11.65 -2.60 -14.99
CA PHE A 94 11.76 -3.78 -15.84
C PHE A 94 11.07 -3.56 -17.20
N PHE A 95 9.91 -2.89 -17.21
CA PHE A 95 9.19 -2.55 -18.44
C PHE A 95 9.80 -1.36 -19.20
N SER A 96 10.69 -0.58 -18.58
CA SER A 96 11.34 0.54 -19.23
C SER A 96 12.36 0.07 -20.28
N LYS A 97 12.19 0.56 -21.52
CA LYS A 97 13.15 0.34 -22.61
C LYS A 97 14.34 1.31 -22.55
N CYS A 98 14.22 2.39 -21.79
CA CYS A 98 15.24 3.44 -21.69
C CYS A 98 16.19 3.17 -20.50
N PRO A 99 17.50 2.98 -20.72
CA PRO A 99 18.45 2.70 -19.65
C PRO A 99 18.53 3.80 -18.59
N GLN A 100 18.45 5.07 -18.99
CA GLN A 100 18.47 6.21 -18.07
C GLN A 100 17.24 6.20 -17.16
N GLU A 101 16.07 5.95 -17.73
CA GLU A 101 14.82 5.86 -16.97
C GLU A 101 14.82 4.66 -16.03
N LYS A 102 15.37 3.52 -16.47
CA LYS A 102 15.55 2.34 -15.62
C LYS A 102 16.45 2.65 -14.42
N LEU A 103 17.57 3.34 -14.63
CA LEU A 103 18.48 3.73 -13.55
C LEU A 103 17.79 4.69 -12.56
N ARG A 104 17.05 5.69 -13.07
CA ARG A 104 16.28 6.63 -12.25
C ARG A 104 15.28 5.88 -11.34
N LEU A 105 14.50 4.98 -11.93
CA LEU A 105 13.51 4.19 -11.19
C LEU A 105 14.18 3.30 -10.13
N LEU A 106 15.30 2.65 -10.44
CA LEU A 106 16.05 1.84 -9.46
C LEU A 106 16.64 2.69 -8.32
N HIS A 107 17.05 3.92 -8.60
CA HIS A 107 17.48 4.85 -7.55
C HIS A 107 16.32 5.23 -6.62
N GLU A 108 15.13 5.43 -7.17
CA GLU A 108 13.92 5.69 -6.36
C GLU A 108 13.52 4.48 -5.52
N VAL A 109 13.65 3.26 -6.05
CA VAL A 109 13.47 2.01 -5.27
C VAL A 109 14.42 1.99 -4.08
N ARG A 110 15.71 2.29 -4.30
CA ARG A 110 16.70 2.34 -3.23
C ARG A 110 16.33 3.37 -2.15
N ASN A 111 15.92 4.57 -2.55
CA ASN A 111 15.50 5.61 -1.61
C ASN A 111 14.30 5.15 -0.77
N LYS A 112 13.32 4.49 -1.41
CA LYS A 112 12.17 3.93 -0.68
C LYS A 112 12.56 2.83 0.28
N TYR A 113 13.56 2.01 -0.06
CA TYR A 113 14.09 0.99 0.84
C TYR A 113 14.71 1.61 2.11
N TYR A 114 15.49 2.68 2.00
CA TYR A 114 16.02 3.35 3.20
C TYR A 114 14.91 3.93 4.08
N GLN A 115 13.90 4.58 3.46
CA GLN A 115 12.73 5.06 4.20
C GLN A 115 11.98 3.93 4.91
N LEU A 116 11.91 2.74 4.30
CA LEU A 116 11.31 1.56 4.93
C LEU A 116 12.10 1.06 6.13
N MET A 117 13.44 1.07 6.05
CA MET A 117 14.29 0.67 7.17
C MET A 117 14.12 1.63 8.35
N ASP A 118 14.05 2.93 8.09
CA ASP A 118 13.81 3.95 9.11
C ASP A 118 12.43 3.75 9.78
N LEU A 119 11.36 3.59 8.97
CA LEU A 119 10.01 3.33 9.48
C LEU A 119 9.88 2.03 10.28
N ASN A 120 10.69 1.02 9.95
CA ASN A 120 10.70 -0.25 10.67
C ASN A 120 11.39 -0.12 12.03
N ASN A 121 12.49 0.64 12.11
CA ASN A 121 13.21 0.92 13.35
C ASN A 121 12.36 1.76 14.32
N ASP A 122 11.59 2.73 13.81
CA ASP A 122 10.68 3.54 14.63
C ASP A 122 9.50 2.73 15.20
N GLY A 123 9.07 1.69 14.49
CA GLY A 123 8.01 0.78 14.92
C GLY A 123 8.41 -0.11 16.11
N ASP A 124 9.67 -0.54 16.15
CA ASP A 124 10.21 -1.37 17.23
C ASP A 124 10.47 -0.58 18.52
N ALA A 125 10.81 0.71 18.42
CA ALA A 125 10.99 1.60 19.57
C ALA A 125 9.69 1.89 20.34
N CYS A 126 8.52 1.73 19.70
CA CYS A 126 7.22 1.94 20.33
C CYS A 126 6.73 0.73 21.16
N MET A 127 7.36 -0.45 21.02
CA MET A 127 6.96 -1.69 21.68
C MET A 127 7.84 -2.07 22.90
N THR A 128 8.79 -1.22 23.30
CA THR A 128 9.79 -1.51 24.35
C THR A 128 9.65 -0.67 25.63
N THR A 129 8.47 -0.13 25.92
CA THR A 129 8.18 0.45 27.25
C THR A 129 7.20 -0.42 28.01
N GLU A 130 7.74 -1.43 28.71
CA GLU A 130 7.15 -2.01 29.92
C GLU A 130 7.84 -1.44 31.16
#